data_AF-A0A8J4AFQ5-F1
#
_entry.id   AF-A0A8J4AFQ5-F1
#
_cell.length_a   1.000
_cell.length_b   1.000
_cell.length_c   1.000
_cell.angle_alpha   90.00
_cell.angle_beta   90.00
_cell.angle_gamma   90.00
#
_symmetry.space_group_name_H-M   'P 1'
#
loop_
_entity.id
_entity.type
_entity.pdbx_description
1 polymer ?
#
loop_
_entity_poly.entity_id
_entity_poly.type
_entity_poly.pdbx_seq_one_letter_code
_entity_poly.pdbx_strand_id
1 'polypeptide(L)'
;MSTRPDRKPGPRTDAKRRRSRAERRSMAKRRQAVRRSAERRAGQAAGTARARRPVWPIVVGIGLIISILVATWSDLTLLVSPYRSAVDTLRQHVLYVEPGAGHVDTAAIRRTIGVRPIAIEVLRPGSAQAKHPDKACAAAVDRIDGLMVAVFVGGEFEYGCESDDLPLTVDWFGWDFAQWSIISTATGYLNGDVAAQVGQVVMRYDANVAGGSLIDQRRSFSVPTYRYLVAGGLVVLVVAGVFGLRAGLGRTVRVGARALVHRSRRRARYAELDGELAEIALIMVELRPDAAGAAADRLGRLSADYLIALSDSQHADRHTDLDELAGRIGALRDRARALDAA
;
A
#
# COMPACT_ATOMS: atom_id res chain seq x y z
N MET A 1 100.84 3.11 -24.75
CA MET A 1 100.00 1.92 -24.51
C MET A 1 99.79 1.78 -23.02
N SER A 2 98.59 2.10 -22.53
CA SER A 2 98.24 2.14 -21.10
C SER A 2 97.24 1.02 -20.82
N THR A 3 97.69 -0.04 -20.14
CA THR A 3 96.88 -1.19 -19.76
C THR A 3 96.05 -0.87 -18.50
N ARG A 4 94.74 -0.80 -18.66
CA ARG A 4 93.75 -0.63 -17.58
C ARG A 4 93.54 -1.98 -16.87
N PRO A 5 93.52 -2.05 -15.53
CA PRO A 5 93.19 -3.28 -14.83
C PRO A 5 91.69 -3.53 -14.83
N ASP A 6 91.35 -4.78 -15.12
CA ASP A 6 90.01 -5.34 -15.27
C ASP A 6 89.37 -5.56 -13.89
N ARG A 7 88.26 -4.86 -13.61
CA ARG A 7 87.60 -4.84 -12.29
C ARG A 7 86.43 -5.84 -12.32
N LYS A 8 86.67 -7.07 -11.83
CA LYS A 8 85.61 -8.10 -11.67
C LYS A 8 84.47 -7.58 -10.75
N PRO A 9 83.20 -7.65 -11.18
CA PRO A 9 82.06 -7.29 -10.34
C PRO A 9 81.87 -8.34 -9.24
N GLY A 10 81.84 -7.89 -7.98
CA GLY A 10 81.67 -8.75 -6.81
C GLY A 10 80.25 -9.36 -6.71
N PRO A 11 80.11 -10.57 -6.13
CA PRO A 11 78.87 -11.37 -6.10
C PRO A 11 77.74 -10.81 -5.19
N ARG A 12 77.86 -9.58 -4.68
CA ARG A 12 76.90 -8.97 -3.73
C ARG A 12 75.72 -8.23 -4.38
N THR A 13 75.73 -8.00 -5.69
CA THR A 13 74.68 -7.22 -6.39
C THR A 13 73.48 -8.05 -6.86
N ASP A 14 73.63 -9.36 -7.06
CA ASP A 14 72.53 -10.21 -7.58
C ASP A 14 71.50 -10.59 -6.52
N ALA A 15 71.92 -10.76 -5.26
CA ALA A 15 71.01 -11.04 -4.16
C ALA A 15 70.03 -9.88 -3.90
N LYS A 16 70.52 -8.63 -3.96
CA LYS A 16 69.70 -7.42 -3.77
C LYS A 16 68.70 -7.23 -4.92
N ARG A 17 69.12 -7.56 -6.16
CA ARG A 17 68.23 -7.52 -7.34
C ARG A 17 67.13 -8.58 -7.28
N ARG A 18 67.44 -9.80 -6.83
CA ARG A 18 66.44 -10.87 -6.66
C ARG A 18 65.40 -10.55 -5.58
N ARG A 19 65.81 -9.95 -4.46
CA ARG A 19 64.88 -9.52 -3.39
C ARG A 19 63.91 -8.44 -3.88
N SER A 20 64.40 -7.44 -4.60
CA SER A 20 63.55 -6.38 -5.17
C SER A 20 62.52 -6.89 -6.20
N ARG A 21 62.87 -7.92 -6.99
CA ARG A 21 61.94 -8.54 -7.94
C ARG A 21 60.87 -9.38 -7.24
N ALA A 22 61.20 -10.03 -6.13
CA ALA A 22 60.25 -10.80 -5.34
C ALA A 22 59.20 -9.88 -4.67
N GLU A 23 59.64 -8.74 -4.11
CA GLU A 23 58.76 -7.75 -3.49
C GLU A 23 57.83 -7.06 -4.52
N ARG A 24 58.35 -6.72 -5.69
CA ARG A 24 57.50 -6.17 -6.77
C ARG A 24 56.42 -7.16 -7.23
N ARG A 25 56.74 -8.45 -7.28
CA ARG A 25 55.78 -9.51 -7.62
C ARG A 25 54.74 -9.74 -6.52
N SER A 26 55.12 -9.63 -5.24
CA SER A 26 54.17 -9.79 -4.12
C SER A 26 53.20 -8.60 -4.04
N MET A 27 53.69 -7.37 -4.25
CA MET A 27 52.88 -6.15 -4.33
C MET A 27 51.87 -6.19 -5.47
N ALA A 28 52.30 -6.64 -6.67
CA ALA A 28 51.40 -6.78 -7.81
C ALA A 28 50.27 -7.79 -7.56
N LYS A 29 50.57 -8.93 -6.92
CA LYS A 29 49.57 -9.93 -6.54
C LYS A 29 48.58 -9.39 -5.50
N ARG A 30 49.05 -8.65 -4.49
CA ARG A 30 48.17 -8.00 -3.50
C ARG A 30 47.23 -6.99 -4.15
N ARG A 31 47.73 -6.13 -5.04
CA ARG A 31 46.88 -5.17 -5.78
C ARG A 31 45.81 -5.86 -6.63
N GLN A 32 46.17 -6.96 -7.30
CA GLN A 32 45.22 -7.73 -8.11
C GLN A 32 44.16 -8.44 -7.26
N ALA A 33 44.53 -8.94 -6.08
CA ALA A 33 43.59 -9.54 -5.13
C ALA A 33 42.59 -8.50 -4.58
N VAL A 34 43.07 -7.30 -4.21
CA VAL A 34 42.20 -6.20 -3.75
C VAL A 34 41.23 -5.77 -4.85
N ARG A 35 41.70 -5.64 -6.09
CA ARG A 35 40.85 -5.26 -7.23
C ARG A 35 39.75 -6.29 -7.50
N ARG A 36 40.09 -7.59 -7.50
CA ARG A 36 39.12 -8.68 -7.64
C ARG A 36 38.11 -8.73 -6.49
N SER A 37 38.54 -8.40 -5.28
CA SER A 37 37.66 -8.32 -4.10
C SER A 37 36.67 -7.16 -4.22
N ALA A 38 37.12 -6.01 -4.71
CA ALA A 38 36.27 -4.85 -4.97
C ALA A 38 35.26 -5.12 -6.09
N GLU A 39 35.69 -5.76 -7.18
CA GLU A 39 34.82 -6.16 -8.30
C GLU A 39 33.75 -7.19 -7.87
N ARG A 40 34.10 -8.16 -7.03
CA ARG A 40 33.13 -9.12 -6.46
C ARG A 40 32.09 -8.44 -5.57
N ARG A 41 32.50 -7.48 -4.74
CA ARG A 41 31.58 -6.71 -3.89
C ARG A 41 30.67 -5.79 -4.70
N ALA A 42 31.19 -5.16 -5.76
CA ALA A 42 30.39 -4.36 -6.69
C ALA A 42 29.37 -5.23 -7.46
N GLY A 43 29.78 -6.43 -7.89
CA GLY A 43 28.90 -7.40 -8.54
C GLY A 43 27.79 -7.94 -7.62
N GLN A 44 28.09 -8.19 -6.33
CA GLN A 44 27.08 -8.59 -5.34
C GLN A 44 26.10 -7.45 -4.99
N ALA A 45 26.57 -6.20 -4.93
CA ALA A 45 25.70 -5.04 -4.76
C ALA A 45 24.79 -4.81 -5.99
N ALA A 46 25.30 -5.05 -7.21
CA ALA A 46 24.50 -4.98 -8.43
C ALA A 46 23.51 -6.15 -8.56
N GLY A 47 23.85 -7.35 -8.07
CA GLY A 47 23.00 -8.54 -8.11
C GLY A 47 21.75 -8.45 -7.22
N THR A 48 21.81 -7.71 -6.12
CA THR A 48 20.65 -7.47 -5.22
C THR A 48 19.70 -6.38 -5.71
N ALA A 49 20.11 -5.59 -6.72
CA ALA A 49 19.24 -4.64 -7.40
C ALA A 49 18.39 -5.29 -8.52
N ARG A 50 18.56 -6.59 -8.78
CA ARG A 50 17.85 -7.32 -9.83
C ARG A 50 16.40 -7.59 -9.41
N ALA A 51 15.52 -6.72 -9.89
CA ALA A 51 14.10 -6.97 -10.16
C ALA A 51 13.23 -7.41 -8.96
N ARG A 52 13.12 -6.58 -7.92
CA ARG A 52 11.84 -6.51 -7.20
C ARG A 52 10.82 -5.96 -8.17
N ARG A 53 10.11 -6.83 -8.89
CA ARG A 53 8.93 -6.45 -9.68
C ARG A 53 8.06 -5.58 -8.77
N PRO A 54 7.61 -4.40 -9.20
CA PRO A 54 6.73 -3.60 -8.38
C PRO A 54 5.49 -4.47 -8.12
N VAL A 55 5.26 -4.85 -6.85
CA VAL A 55 4.04 -5.53 -6.39
C VAL A 55 2.88 -4.52 -6.34
N TRP A 56 3.22 -3.25 -6.40
CA TRP A 56 2.35 -2.09 -6.47
C TRP A 56 1.17 -2.16 -7.47
N PRO A 57 1.36 -2.43 -8.78
CA PRO A 57 0.25 -2.55 -9.73
C PRO A 57 -0.71 -3.69 -9.37
N ILE A 58 -0.24 -4.74 -8.70
CA ILE A 58 -1.10 -5.84 -8.23
C ILE A 58 -1.98 -5.36 -7.08
N VAL A 59 -1.42 -4.65 -6.10
CA VAL A 59 -2.18 -4.10 -4.96
C VAL A 59 -3.22 -3.08 -5.44
N VAL A 60 -2.84 -2.20 -6.38
CA VAL A 60 -3.77 -1.24 -7.01
C VAL A 60 -4.87 -1.96 -7.75
N GLY A 61 -4.51 -2.95 -8.57
CA GLY A 61 -5.48 -3.75 -9.31
C GLY A 61 -6.47 -4.43 -8.38
N ILE A 62 -6.00 -5.07 -7.31
CA ILE A 62 -6.85 -5.73 -6.31
C ILE A 62 -7.77 -4.73 -5.62
N GLY A 63 -7.24 -3.59 -5.14
CA GLY A 63 -8.06 -2.57 -4.48
C GLY A 63 -9.16 -2.02 -5.38
N LEU A 64 -8.82 -1.72 -6.64
CA LEU A 64 -9.78 -1.22 -7.63
C LEU A 64 -10.85 -2.28 -7.97
N ILE A 65 -10.44 -3.54 -8.14
CA ILE A 65 -11.35 -4.67 -8.35
C ILE A 65 -12.30 -4.84 -7.17
N ILE A 66 -11.80 -4.80 -5.93
CA ILE A 66 -12.63 -4.92 -4.73
C ILE A 66 -13.62 -3.76 -4.63
N SER A 67 -13.21 -2.51 -4.87
CA SER A 67 -14.11 -1.36 -4.82
C SER A 67 -15.20 -1.42 -5.88
N ILE A 68 -14.84 -1.80 -7.11
CA ILE A 68 -15.83 -1.99 -8.18
C ILE A 68 -16.77 -3.14 -7.83
N LEU A 69 -16.24 -4.27 -7.37
CA LEU A 69 -17.04 -5.42 -6.95
C LEU A 69 -18.03 -5.00 -5.86
N VAL A 70 -17.59 -4.37 -4.77
CA VAL A 70 -18.48 -3.94 -3.69
C VAL A 70 -19.54 -2.96 -4.18
N ALA A 71 -19.17 -1.98 -5.01
CA ALA A 71 -20.10 -0.97 -5.50
C ALA A 71 -21.11 -1.50 -6.53
N THR A 72 -20.75 -2.54 -7.29
CA THR A 72 -21.58 -3.08 -8.38
C THR A 72 -22.09 -4.50 -8.10
N TRP A 73 -21.84 -5.06 -6.92
CA TRP A 73 -22.15 -6.46 -6.59
C TRP A 73 -23.64 -6.75 -6.74
N SER A 74 -24.50 -5.85 -6.27
CA SER A 74 -25.95 -5.97 -6.40
C SER A 74 -26.38 -5.96 -7.87
N ASP A 75 -25.84 -5.08 -8.70
CA ASP A 75 -26.16 -5.06 -10.14
C ASP A 75 -25.58 -6.29 -10.88
N LEU A 76 -24.37 -6.74 -10.53
CA LEU A 76 -23.73 -7.92 -11.10
C LEU A 76 -24.49 -9.20 -10.78
N THR A 77 -24.92 -9.37 -9.53
CA THR A 77 -25.70 -10.54 -9.11
C THR A 77 -27.08 -10.55 -9.76
N LEU A 78 -27.64 -9.37 -10.09
CA LEU A 78 -28.91 -9.29 -10.82
C LEU A 78 -28.81 -9.87 -12.24
N LEU A 79 -27.68 -9.72 -12.93
CA LEU A 79 -27.52 -10.20 -14.31
C LEU A 79 -27.77 -11.71 -14.46
N VAL A 80 -27.46 -12.48 -13.41
CA VAL A 80 -27.62 -13.95 -13.37
C VAL A 80 -28.81 -14.35 -12.49
N SER A 81 -29.47 -13.38 -11.86
CA SER A 81 -30.55 -13.61 -10.90
C SER A 81 -31.88 -13.91 -11.61
N PRO A 82 -32.71 -14.84 -11.07
CA PRO A 82 -34.06 -15.03 -11.56
C PRO A 82 -34.94 -13.77 -11.39
N TYR A 83 -34.59 -12.83 -10.50
CA TYR A 83 -35.39 -11.63 -10.19
C TYR A 83 -35.21 -10.48 -11.20
N ARG A 84 -34.30 -10.63 -12.19
CA ARG A 84 -33.97 -9.57 -13.14
C ARG A 84 -35.17 -8.98 -13.86
N SER A 85 -36.07 -9.83 -14.36
CA SER A 85 -37.27 -9.39 -15.09
C SER A 85 -38.20 -8.56 -14.22
N ALA A 86 -38.35 -8.93 -12.95
CA ALA A 86 -39.16 -8.18 -11.99
C ALA A 86 -38.57 -6.79 -11.75
N VAL A 87 -37.28 -6.73 -11.40
CA VAL A 87 -36.58 -5.46 -11.14
C VAL A 87 -36.57 -4.54 -12.36
N ASP A 88 -36.25 -5.06 -13.55
CA ASP A 88 -36.21 -4.26 -14.77
C ASP A 88 -37.61 -3.70 -15.12
N THR A 89 -38.67 -4.46 -14.87
CA THR A 89 -40.05 -3.99 -15.05
C THR A 89 -40.41 -2.93 -14.01
N LEU A 90 -40.08 -3.17 -12.74
CA LEU A 90 -40.37 -2.26 -11.64
C LEU A 90 -39.58 -0.95 -11.72
N ARG A 91 -38.44 -0.91 -12.42
CA ARG A 91 -37.75 0.36 -12.70
C ARG A 91 -38.56 1.34 -13.56
N GLN A 92 -39.60 0.87 -14.25
CA GLN A 92 -40.40 1.66 -15.18
C GLN A 92 -41.90 1.61 -14.87
N HIS A 93 -42.33 0.60 -14.10
CA HIS A 93 -43.73 0.33 -13.83
C HIS A 93 -43.98 0.04 -12.35
N VAL A 94 -45.24 0.21 -11.93
CA VAL A 94 -45.67 -0.06 -10.56
C VAL A 94 -46.03 -1.53 -10.30
N LEU A 95 -46.11 -2.34 -11.35
CA LEU A 95 -46.59 -3.71 -11.26
C LEU A 95 -45.75 -4.62 -12.17
N TYR A 96 -45.25 -5.70 -11.58
CA TYR A 96 -44.73 -6.86 -12.29
C TYR A 96 -45.68 -8.04 -12.07
N VAL A 97 -46.04 -8.73 -13.15
CA VAL A 97 -46.81 -9.98 -13.10
C VAL A 97 -45.97 -11.05 -13.79
N GLU A 98 -45.56 -12.07 -13.04
CA GLU A 98 -44.80 -13.19 -13.58
C GLU A 98 -45.67 -13.94 -14.61
N PRO A 99 -45.10 -14.34 -15.77
CA PRO A 99 -45.82 -15.14 -16.74
C PRO A 99 -46.44 -16.40 -16.11
N GLY A 100 -47.75 -16.56 -16.26
CA GLY A 100 -48.51 -17.68 -15.71
C GLY A 100 -48.93 -17.52 -14.25
N ALA A 101 -48.83 -16.33 -13.65
CA ALA A 101 -49.31 -16.05 -12.30
C ALA A 101 -50.85 -16.01 -12.17
N GLY A 102 -51.59 -16.16 -13.27
CA GLY A 102 -53.05 -16.15 -13.31
C GLY A 102 -53.63 -14.89 -13.94
N HIS A 103 -54.94 -14.73 -13.82
CA HIS A 103 -55.63 -13.53 -14.30
C HIS A 103 -55.56 -12.45 -13.22
N VAL A 104 -54.93 -11.32 -13.56
CA VAL A 104 -54.75 -10.17 -12.66
C VAL A 104 -55.23 -8.94 -13.40
N ASP A 105 -56.10 -8.13 -12.77
CA ASP A 105 -56.51 -6.84 -13.33
C ASP A 105 -55.39 -5.81 -13.18
N THR A 106 -54.43 -5.88 -14.10
CA THR A 106 -53.28 -4.99 -14.12
C THR A 106 -53.65 -3.52 -14.30
N ALA A 107 -54.77 -3.22 -14.95
CA ALA A 107 -55.23 -1.85 -15.19
C ALA A 107 -55.80 -1.23 -13.91
N ALA A 108 -56.63 -1.98 -13.18
CA ALA A 108 -57.13 -1.58 -11.87
C ALA A 108 -55.97 -1.36 -10.89
N ILE A 109 -55.05 -2.32 -10.77
CA ILE A 109 -53.90 -2.21 -9.86
C ILE A 109 -53.05 -0.97 -10.16
N ARG A 110 -52.70 -0.73 -11.42
CA ARG A 110 -51.91 0.46 -11.81
C ARG A 110 -52.64 1.76 -11.47
N ARG A 111 -53.95 1.81 -11.67
CA ARG A 111 -54.78 2.98 -11.33
C ARG A 111 -54.84 3.20 -9.81
N THR A 112 -55.00 2.12 -9.04
CA THR A 112 -55.07 2.17 -7.57
C THR A 112 -53.77 2.71 -6.97
N ILE A 113 -52.62 2.24 -7.46
CA ILE A 113 -51.30 2.71 -6.99
C ILE A 113 -51.05 4.16 -7.41
N GLY A 114 -51.30 4.49 -8.69
CA GLY A 114 -51.07 5.82 -9.23
C GLY A 114 -49.59 6.22 -9.20
N VAL A 115 -49.29 7.35 -8.56
CA VAL A 115 -47.92 7.93 -8.48
C VAL A 115 -47.19 7.62 -7.17
N ARG A 116 -47.80 6.80 -6.30
CA ARG A 116 -47.24 6.44 -4.99
C ARG A 116 -45.97 5.60 -5.17
N PRO A 117 -45.04 5.63 -4.21
CA PRO A 117 -43.81 4.86 -4.24
C PRO A 117 -44.07 3.43 -3.78
N ILE A 118 -45.06 2.78 -4.41
CA ILE A 118 -45.46 1.40 -4.15
C ILE A 118 -45.23 0.61 -5.44
N ALA A 119 -44.67 -0.59 -5.31
CA ALA A 119 -44.55 -1.57 -6.36
C ALA A 119 -45.18 -2.88 -5.92
N ILE A 120 -45.77 -3.58 -6.88
CA ILE A 120 -46.44 -4.86 -6.64
C ILE A 120 -45.77 -5.91 -7.52
N GLU A 121 -45.43 -7.05 -6.93
CA GLU A 121 -44.98 -8.24 -7.63
C GLU A 121 -46.04 -9.32 -7.48
N VAL A 122 -46.58 -9.82 -8.59
CA VAL A 122 -47.48 -10.97 -8.59
C VAL A 122 -46.76 -12.15 -9.20
N LEU A 123 -46.39 -13.11 -8.36
CA LEU A 123 -45.54 -14.23 -8.70
C LEU A 123 -46.38 -15.48 -8.99
N ARG A 124 -45.88 -16.31 -9.89
CA ARG A 124 -46.54 -17.56 -10.24
C ARG A 124 -46.34 -18.60 -9.14
N PRO A 125 -47.41 -19.27 -8.67
CA PRO A 125 -47.28 -20.36 -7.70
C PRO A 125 -46.26 -21.41 -8.12
N GLY A 126 -45.36 -21.78 -7.21
CA GLY A 126 -44.32 -22.78 -7.45
C GLY A 126 -43.11 -22.30 -8.26
N SER A 127 -43.08 -21.04 -8.72
CA SER A 127 -41.89 -20.45 -9.35
C SER A 127 -40.73 -20.32 -8.35
N ALA A 128 -39.50 -20.18 -8.86
CA ALA A 128 -38.33 -19.98 -8.00
C ALA A 128 -38.46 -18.69 -7.17
N GLN A 129 -39.12 -17.66 -7.71
CA GLN A 129 -39.36 -16.40 -7.01
C GLN A 129 -40.42 -16.57 -5.93
N ALA A 130 -41.51 -17.28 -6.22
CA ALA A 130 -42.57 -17.57 -5.26
C ALA A 130 -42.12 -18.43 -4.07
N LYS A 131 -41.05 -19.23 -4.21
CA LYS A 131 -40.47 -20.00 -3.08
C LYS A 131 -39.69 -19.14 -2.09
N HIS A 132 -39.28 -17.94 -2.51
CA HIS A 132 -38.50 -16.99 -1.72
C HIS A 132 -39.03 -15.57 -1.94
N PRO A 133 -40.28 -15.30 -1.49
CA PRO A 133 -40.91 -13.98 -1.68
C PRO A 133 -40.13 -12.87 -0.97
N ASP A 134 -39.44 -13.19 0.13
CA ASP A 134 -38.48 -12.33 0.82
C ASP A 134 -37.36 -11.83 -0.11
N LYS A 135 -36.76 -12.75 -0.88
CA LYS A 135 -35.68 -12.43 -1.83
C LYS A 135 -36.18 -11.70 -3.06
N ALA A 136 -37.39 -12.00 -3.52
CA ALA A 136 -38.03 -11.27 -4.61
C ALA A 136 -38.23 -9.80 -4.22
N CYS A 137 -38.80 -9.59 -3.04
CA CYS A 137 -39.00 -8.26 -2.46
C CYS A 137 -37.66 -7.51 -2.29
N ALA A 138 -36.69 -8.12 -1.61
CA ALA A 138 -35.35 -7.55 -1.39
C ALA A 138 -34.66 -7.18 -2.72
N ALA A 139 -34.81 -8.01 -3.76
CA ALA A 139 -34.19 -7.74 -5.05
C ALA A 139 -34.62 -6.39 -5.66
N ALA A 140 -35.88 -6.00 -5.44
CA ALA A 140 -36.44 -4.73 -5.90
C ALA A 140 -36.01 -3.55 -5.00
N VAL A 141 -36.21 -3.63 -3.68
CA VAL A 141 -35.91 -2.51 -2.76
C VAL A 141 -34.43 -2.21 -2.63
N ASP A 142 -33.56 -3.21 -2.80
CA ASP A 142 -32.10 -3.01 -2.83
C ASP A 142 -31.64 -2.16 -4.02
N ARG A 143 -32.46 -2.05 -5.07
CA ARG A 143 -32.08 -1.47 -6.39
C ARG A 143 -32.94 -0.30 -6.82
N ILE A 144 -34.07 -0.07 -6.16
CA ILE A 144 -34.98 1.03 -6.44
C ILE A 144 -35.23 1.76 -5.12
N ASP A 145 -34.63 2.94 -5.00
CA ASP A 145 -34.65 3.71 -3.77
C ASP A 145 -36.06 4.24 -3.45
N GLY A 146 -36.34 4.38 -2.15
CA GLY A 146 -37.56 5.01 -1.64
C GLY A 146 -38.85 4.27 -2.01
N LEU A 147 -38.76 2.98 -2.34
CA LEU A 147 -39.88 2.14 -2.79
C LEU A 147 -40.37 1.20 -1.69
N MET A 148 -41.69 1.04 -1.57
CA MET A 148 -42.32 -0.08 -0.87
C MET A 148 -42.73 -1.15 -1.87
N VAL A 149 -42.44 -2.42 -1.59
CA VAL A 149 -42.77 -3.55 -2.46
C VAL A 149 -43.67 -4.52 -1.70
N ALA A 150 -44.77 -4.93 -2.32
CA ALA A 150 -45.62 -6.01 -1.81
C ALA A 150 -45.64 -7.17 -2.82
N VAL A 151 -45.41 -8.38 -2.33
CA VAL A 151 -45.29 -9.60 -3.10
C VAL A 151 -46.51 -10.48 -2.85
N PHE A 152 -47.17 -10.85 -3.95
CA PHE A 152 -48.33 -11.72 -3.98
C PHE A 152 -47.97 -13.03 -4.69
N VAL A 153 -48.36 -14.16 -4.12
CA VAL A 153 -48.18 -15.48 -4.74
C VAL A 153 -49.53 -16.17 -4.82
N GLY A 154 -49.92 -16.57 -6.03
CA GLY A 154 -51.19 -17.29 -6.21
C GLY A 154 -52.44 -16.54 -5.78
N GLY A 155 -52.38 -15.21 -5.75
CA GLY A 155 -53.48 -14.34 -5.33
C GLY A 155 -53.38 -13.86 -3.88
N GLU A 156 -52.50 -14.43 -3.06
CA GLU A 156 -52.38 -14.08 -1.64
C GLU A 156 -51.15 -13.20 -1.39
N PHE A 157 -51.26 -12.26 -0.45
CA PHE A 157 -50.12 -11.50 0.05
C PHE A 157 -49.20 -12.42 0.85
N GLU A 158 -47.93 -12.52 0.45
CA GLU A 158 -46.94 -13.38 1.11
C GLU A 158 -45.87 -12.58 1.86
N TYR A 159 -45.45 -11.44 1.30
CA TYR A 159 -44.35 -10.67 1.87
C TYR A 159 -44.40 -9.21 1.44
N GLY A 160 -43.87 -8.34 2.30
CA GLY A 160 -43.65 -6.93 1.97
C GLY A 160 -42.33 -6.46 2.54
N CYS A 161 -41.75 -5.45 1.90
CA CYS A 161 -40.50 -4.84 2.30
C CYS A 161 -40.43 -3.41 1.75
N GLU A 162 -39.54 -2.63 2.33
CA GLU A 162 -39.28 -1.26 1.92
C GLU A 162 -37.80 -1.01 1.72
N SER A 163 -37.50 0.00 0.92
CA SER A 163 -36.15 0.53 0.79
C SER A 163 -35.74 1.29 2.05
N ASP A 164 -34.46 1.18 2.44
CA ASP A 164 -33.86 1.95 3.54
C ASP A 164 -33.98 3.48 3.35
N ASP A 165 -34.15 3.93 2.10
CA ASP A 165 -34.31 5.34 1.74
C ASP A 165 -35.76 5.84 1.87
N LEU A 166 -36.69 5.01 2.37
CA LEU A 166 -38.08 5.42 2.59
C LEU A 166 -38.14 6.46 3.74
N PRO A 167 -38.75 7.65 3.52
CA PRO A 167 -38.64 8.78 4.44
C PRO A 167 -39.58 8.65 5.66
N LEU A 168 -39.24 7.75 6.57
CA LEU A 168 -39.98 7.52 7.80
C LEU A 168 -39.63 8.56 8.88
N THR A 169 -40.62 8.94 9.68
CA THR A 169 -40.45 9.86 10.83
C THR A 169 -40.48 9.13 12.18
N VAL A 170 -40.68 7.81 12.13
CA VAL A 170 -40.81 6.91 13.27
C VAL A 170 -39.71 5.85 13.25
N ASP A 171 -39.61 5.05 14.31
CA ASP A 171 -38.69 3.91 14.36
C ASP A 171 -38.96 2.94 13.21
N TRP A 172 -37.93 2.64 12.43
CA TRP A 172 -38.01 1.83 11.22
C TRP A 172 -38.45 0.40 11.52
N PHE A 173 -37.79 -0.26 12.48
CA PHE A 173 -38.03 -1.68 12.76
C PHE A 173 -39.43 -1.94 13.32
N GLY A 174 -39.87 -1.13 14.29
CA GLY A 174 -41.21 -1.24 14.84
C GLY A 174 -42.30 -0.92 13.82
N TRP A 175 -42.03 0.03 12.91
CA TRP A 175 -42.95 0.36 11.83
C TRP A 175 -43.06 -0.76 10.80
N ASP A 176 -41.94 -1.30 10.31
CA ASP A 176 -41.86 -2.41 9.35
C ASP A 176 -42.72 -3.60 9.81
N PHE A 177 -42.44 -4.10 11.02
CA PHE A 177 -43.15 -5.24 11.57
C PHE A 177 -44.66 -4.97 11.71
N ALA A 178 -45.04 -3.81 12.24
CA ALA A 178 -46.45 -3.47 12.44
C ALA A 178 -47.18 -3.28 11.11
N GLN A 179 -46.54 -2.61 10.15
CA GLN A 179 -47.09 -2.29 8.84
C GLN A 179 -47.44 -3.55 8.06
N TRP A 180 -46.48 -4.47 7.91
CA TRP A 180 -46.69 -5.68 7.12
C TRP A 180 -47.57 -6.70 7.82
N SER A 181 -47.56 -6.75 9.16
CA SER A 181 -48.51 -7.56 9.94
C SER A 181 -49.96 -7.10 9.75
N ILE A 182 -50.19 -5.77 9.76
CA ILE A 182 -51.51 -5.19 9.51
C ILE A 182 -51.96 -5.46 8.08
N ILE A 183 -51.07 -5.29 7.09
CA ILE A 183 -51.37 -5.58 5.68
C ILE A 183 -51.74 -7.05 5.51
N SER A 184 -50.92 -7.98 6.01
CA SER A 184 -51.19 -9.43 5.94
C SER A 184 -52.57 -9.78 6.53
N THR A 185 -52.91 -9.21 7.69
CA THR A 185 -54.22 -9.42 8.33
C THR A 185 -55.36 -8.83 7.50
N ALA A 186 -55.18 -7.62 6.95
CA ALA A 186 -56.20 -6.93 6.17
C ALA A 186 -56.46 -7.59 4.81
N THR A 187 -55.43 -8.17 4.19
CA THR A 187 -55.54 -8.82 2.88
C THR A 187 -56.08 -10.25 2.97
N GLY A 188 -55.87 -10.94 4.10
CA GLY A 188 -56.26 -12.36 4.24
C GLY A 188 -57.75 -12.67 4.11
N TYR A 189 -58.64 -11.66 4.17
CA TYR A 189 -60.08 -11.84 3.98
C TYR A 189 -60.55 -11.64 2.53
N LEU A 190 -59.65 -11.26 1.62
CA LEU A 190 -59.99 -10.87 0.26
C LEU A 190 -59.90 -12.04 -0.75
N ASN A 191 -59.64 -13.26 -0.28
CA ASN A 191 -59.76 -14.53 -1.03
C ASN A 191 -59.14 -14.49 -2.45
N GLY A 192 -57.86 -14.12 -2.56
CA GLY A 192 -57.19 -14.09 -3.86
C GLY A 192 -57.48 -12.88 -4.76
N ASP A 193 -58.34 -11.93 -4.37
CA ASP A 193 -58.56 -10.69 -5.14
C ASP A 193 -57.37 -9.72 -4.97
N VAL A 194 -56.36 -9.90 -5.80
CA VAL A 194 -55.13 -9.09 -5.80
C VAL A 194 -55.44 -7.59 -5.94
N ALA A 195 -56.42 -7.21 -6.75
CA ALA A 195 -56.72 -5.79 -6.97
C ALA A 195 -57.30 -5.14 -5.70
N ALA A 196 -58.20 -5.84 -5.01
CA ALA A 196 -58.72 -5.40 -3.71
C ALA A 196 -57.61 -5.38 -2.63
N GLN A 197 -56.73 -6.37 -2.62
CA GLN A 197 -55.61 -6.45 -1.67
C GLN A 197 -54.61 -5.30 -1.87
N VAL A 198 -54.27 -4.97 -3.13
CA VAL A 198 -53.45 -3.77 -3.43
C VAL A 198 -54.15 -2.50 -2.94
N GLY A 199 -55.48 -2.44 -3.00
CA GLY A 199 -56.26 -1.37 -2.39
C GLY A 199 -55.95 -1.19 -0.90
N GLN A 200 -55.84 -2.29 -0.13
CA GLN A 200 -55.48 -2.24 1.28
C GLN A 200 -54.05 -1.74 1.51
N VAL A 201 -53.09 -2.18 0.68
CA VAL A 201 -51.70 -1.68 0.74
C VAL A 201 -51.66 -0.16 0.51
N VAL A 202 -52.37 0.32 -0.50
CA VAL A 202 -52.46 1.75 -0.83
C VAL A 202 -53.15 2.55 0.28
N MET A 203 -54.29 2.07 0.78
CA MET A 203 -55.00 2.73 1.89
C MET A 203 -54.11 2.82 3.13
N ARG A 204 -53.32 1.78 3.41
CA ARG A 204 -52.41 1.76 4.55
C ARG A 204 -51.25 2.74 4.36
N TYR A 205 -50.69 2.84 3.15
CA TYR A 205 -49.69 3.87 2.83
C TYR A 205 -50.25 5.26 3.07
N ASP A 206 -51.42 5.57 2.51
CA ASP A 206 -52.06 6.88 2.64
C ASP A 206 -52.37 7.21 4.12
N ALA A 207 -52.74 6.21 4.92
CA ALA A 207 -52.95 6.37 6.36
C ALA A 207 -51.65 6.71 7.12
N ASN A 208 -50.51 6.10 6.75
CA ASN A 208 -49.21 6.44 7.35
C ASN A 208 -48.75 7.85 6.97
N VAL A 209 -49.03 8.28 5.73
CA VAL A 209 -48.75 9.65 5.28
C VAL A 209 -49.62 10.65 6.04
N ALA A 210 -50.93 10.40 6.11
CA ALA A 210 -51.86 11.28 6.84
C ALA A 210 -51.57 11.32 8.34
N GLY A 211 -51.11 10.21 8.93
CA GLY A 211 -50.68 10.11 10.32
C GLY A 211 -49.31 10.74 10.60
N GLY A 212 -48.59 11.17 9.57
CA GLY A 212 -47.27 11.79 9.68
C GLY A 212 -46.11 10.82 9.94
N SER A 213 -46.35 9.50 9.98
CA SER A 213 -45.33 8.46 10.13
C SER A 213 -44.44 8.32 8.89
N LEU A 214 -44.96 8.73 7.72
CA LEU A 214 -44.29 8.68 6.44
C LEU A 214 -44.42 10.02 5.72
N ILE A 215 -43.35 10.52 5.13
CA ILE A 215 -43.40 11.74 4.31
C ILE A 215 -43.97 11.38 2.92
N ASP A 216 -44.98 12.13 2.47
CA ASP A 216 -45.54 11.96 1.13
C ASP A 216 -44.46 12.14 0.06
N GLN A 217 -44.25 11.10 -0.73
CA GLN A 217 -43.32 11.14 -1.86
C GLN A 217 -44.03 10.62 -3.10
N ARG A 218 -43.73 11.26 -4.24
CA ARG A 218 -44.08 10.72 -5.54
C ARG A 218 -42.95 9.84 -6.03
N ARG A 219 -43.29 8.70 -6.62
CA ARG A 219 -42.32 7.80 -7.22
C ARG A 219 -41.55 8.51 -8.33
N SER A 220 -40.24 8.64 -8.15
CA SER A 220 -39.32 9.07 -9.21
C SER A 220 -38.65 7.84 -9.83
N PHE A 221 -38.87 7.61 -11.12
CA PHE A 221 -38.12 6.62 -11.91
C PHE A 221 -36.73 7.17 -12.27
N SER A 222 -35.97 7.62 -11.28
CA SER A 222 -34.59 8.05 -11.47
C SER A 222 -33.66 6.89 -11.17
N VAL A 223 -32.73 6.60 -12.08
CA VAL A 223 -31.64 5.68 -11.78
C VAL A 223 -30.79 6.30 -10.66
N PRO A 224 -30.45 5.56 -9.59
CA PRO A 224 -29.68 6.07 -8.45
C PRO A 224 -28.31 6.62 -8.87
N THR A 225 -28.25 7.88 -9.29
CA THR A 225 -27.04 8.45 -9.91
C THR A 225 -25.94 8.61 -8.87
N TYR A 226 -26.34 8.80 -7.60
CA TYR A 226 -25.42 8.87 -6.47
C TYR A 226 -24.60 7.59 -6.29
N ARG A 227 -25.15 6.41 -6.58
CA ARG A 227 -24.42 5.13 -6.45
C ARG A 227 -23.21 5.10 -7.37
N TYR A 228 -23.37 5.61 -8.60
CA TYR A 228 -22.27 5.74 -9.55
C TYR A 228 -21.28 6.85 -9.17
N LEU A 229 -21.74 7.94 -8.57
CA LEU A 229 -20.86 9.00 -8.05
C LEU A 229 -20.00 8.50 -6.88
N VAL A 230 -20.58 7.75 -5.95
CA VAL A 230 -19.85 7.13 -4.82
C VAL A 230 -18.84 6.12 -5.34
N ALA A 231 -19.24 5.26 -6.29
CA ALA A 231 -18.33 4.32 -6.95
C ALA A 231 -17.16 5.05 -7.64
N GLY A 232 -17.45 6.11 -8.39
CA GLY A 232 -16.44 6.96 -9.03
C GLY A 232 -15.51 7.63 -8.02
N GLY A 233 -16.06 8.15 -6.92
CA GLY A 233 -15.30 8.76 -5.83
C GLY A 233 -14.34 7.78 -5.14
N LEU A 234 -14.80 6.55 -4.88
CA LEU A 234 -13.96 5.47 -4.34
C LEU A 234 -12.79 5.15 -5.28
N VAL A 235 -13.04 5.04 -6.59
CA VAL A 235 -11.99 4.81 -7.59
C VAL A 235 -10.97 5.95 -7.55
N VAL A 236 -11.41 7.20 -7.53
CA VAL A 236 -10.51 8.37 -7.44
C VAL A 236 -9.69 8.34 -6.15
N LEU A 237 -10.30 8.00 -5.01
CA LEU A 237 -9.62 7.94 -3.72
C LEU A 237 -8.56 6.84 -3.69
N VAL A 238 -8.87 5.65 -4.22
CA VAL A 238 -7.90 4.56 -4.37
C VAL A 238 -6.73 5.03 -5.25
N VAL A 239 -7.00 5.60 -6.42
CA VAL A 239 -5.95 6.11 -7.31
C VAL A 239 -5.12 7.20 -6.64
N ALA A 240 -5.74 8.15 -5.95
CA ALA A 240 -5.04 9.24 -5.26
C ALA A 240 -4.16 8.73 -4.11
N GLY A 241 -4.67 7.84 -3.26
CA GLY A 241 -3.90 7.22 -2.17
C GLY A 241 -2.70 6.44 -2.71
N VAL A 242 -2.88 5.81 -3.86
CA VAL A 242 -1.85 5.08 -4.58
C VAL A 242 -0.72 5.96 -5.07
N PHE A 243 -1.06 7.03 -5.77
CA PHE A 243 -0.09 8.02 -6.23
C PHE A 243 0.61 8.71 -5.04
N GLY A 244 -0.13 8.99 -3.96
CA GLY A 244 0.39 9.56 -2.72
C GLY A 244 1.45 8.66 -2.07
N LEU A 245 1.17 7.37 -1.92
CA LEU A 245 2.11 6.42 -1.33
C LEU A 245 3.39 6.29 -2.18
N ARG A 246 3.24 6.24 -3.52
CA ARG A 246 4.38 6.21 -4.46
C ARG A 246 5.25 7.45 -4.32
N ALA A 247 4.65 8.63 -4.23
CA ALA A 247 5.37 9.88 -4.03
C ALA A 247 6.09 9.93 -2.67
N GLY A 248 5.44 9.41 -1.61
CA GLY A 248 6.02 9.30 -0.26
C GLY A 248 7.23 8.37 -0.20
N LEU A 249 7.11 7.16 -0.74
CA LEU A 249 8.20 6.18 -0.83
C LEU A 249 9.38 6.68 -1.67
N GLY A 250 9.11 7.41 -2.75
CA GLY A 250 10.16 8.03 -3.57
C GLY A 250 11.01 9.04 -2.79
N ARG A 251 10.40 9.79 -1.86
CA ARG A 251 11.13 10.74 -1.00
C ARG A 251 11.96 10.02 0.06
N THR A 252 11.44 8.99 0.72
CA THR A 252 12.17 8.26 1.77
C THR A 252 13.38 7.52 1.23
N VAL A 253 13.29 6.92 0.04
CA VAL A 253 14.41 6.25 -0.64
C VAL A 253 15.51 7.24 -1.01
N ARG A 254 15.17 8.44 -1.49
CA ARG A 254 16.17 9.48 -1.83
C ARG A 254 16.89 10.01 -0.59
N VAL A 255 16.20 10.15 0.54
CA VAL A 255 16.80 10.57 1.81
C VAL A 255 17.72 9.47 2.37
N GLY A 256 17.28 8.21 2.33
CA GLY A 256 18.09 7.07 2.77
C GLY A 256 19.35 6.86 1.92
N ALA A 257 19.26 7.06 0.59
CA ALA A 257 20.40 6.95 -0.31
C ALA A 257 21.49 7.98 -0.02
N ARG A 258 21.12 9.23 0.32
CA ARG A 258 22.08 10.28 0.70
C ARG A 258 22.81 9.93 1.99
N ALA A 259 22.10 9.39 3.00
CA ALA A 259 22.70 8.98 4.26
C ALA A 259 23.72 7.84 4.08
N LEU A 260 23.47 6.91 3.17
CA LEU A 260 24.39 5.80 2.87
C LEU A 260 25.69 6.28 2.20
N VAL A 261 25.61 7.26 1.28
CA VAL A 261 26.80 7.86 0.64
C VAL A 261 27.68 8.62 1.64
N HIS A 262 27.09 9.32 2.61
CA HIS A 262 27.87 9.97 3.66
C HIS A 262 28.59 8.96 4.57
N ARG A 263 27.93 7.85 4.93
CA ARG A 263 28.55 6.79 5.74
C ARG A 263 29.73 6.12 5.02
N SER A 264 29.62 5.88 3.71
CA SER A 264 30.71 5.24 2.96
C SER A 264 31.94 6.16 2.83
N ARG A 265 31.74 7.45 2.56
CA ARG A 265 32.84 8.44 2.53
C ARG A 265 33.55 8.57 3.87
N ARG A 266 32.81 8.56 4.98
CA ARG A 266 33.38 8.65 6.32
C ARG A 266 34.23 7.43 6.68
N ARG A 267 33.75 6.22 6.37
CA ARG A 267 34.52 4.97 6.56
C ARG A 267 35.81 4.96 5.74
N ALA A 268 35.79 5.51 4.53
CA ALA A 268 36.99 5.63 3.71
C ALA A 268 38.03 6.56 4.35
N ARG A 269 37.60 7.70 4.91
CA ARG A 269 38.48 8.62 5.63
C ARG A 269 39.08 8.00 6.90
N TYR A 270 38.30 7.27 7.70
CA TYR A 270 38.86 6.58 8.87
C TYR A 270 39.92 5.55 8.48
N ALA A 271 39.68 4.76 7.43
CA ALA A 271 40.67 3.79 6.95
C ALA A 271 41.97 4.44 6.45
N GLU A 272 41.90 5.67 5.94
CA GLU A 272 43.07 6.46 5.56
C GLU A 272 43.86 6.93 6.80
N LEU A 273 43.16 7.49 7.80
CA LEU A 273 43.78 7.93 9.07
C LEU A 273 44.41 6.76 9.85
N ASP A 274 43.75 5.60 9.90
CA ASP A 274 44.31 4.38 10.51
C ASP A 274 45.59 3.94 9.77
N GLY A 275 45.62 4.09 8.45
CA GLY A 275 46.82 3.81 7.64
C GLY A 275 47.97 4.76 7.96
N GLU A 276 47.70 6.05 8.15
CA GLU A 276 48.72 7.03 8.54
C GLU A 276 49.24 6.80 9.95
N LEU A 277 48.37 6.50 10.92
CA LEU A 277 48.78 6.15 12.29
C LEU A 277 49.65 4.89 12.31
N ALA A 278 49.31 3.87 11.51
CA ALA A 278 50.13 2.66 11.38
C ALA A 278 51.52 2.96 10.80
N GLU A 279 51.63 3.91 9.85
CA GLU A 279 52.92 4.37 9.32
C GLU A 279 53.77 5.05 10.40
N ILE A 280 53.15 5.94 11.20
CA ILE A 280 53.83 6.62 12.32
C ILE A 280 54.34 5.61 13.35
N ALA A 281 53.51 4.63 13.71
CA ALA A 281 53.90 3.57 14.64
C ALA A 281 55.10 2.76 14.12
N LEU A 282 55.15 2.48 12.82
CA LEU A 282 56.28 1.78 12.21
C LEU A 282 57.59 2.58 12.35
N ILE A 283 57.56 3.89 12.04
CA ILE A 283 58.72 4.78 12.17
C ILE A 283 59.20 4.80 13.63
N MET A 284 58.28 4.92 14.59
CA MET A 284 58.60 4.93 16.01
C MET A 284 59.22 3.62 16.52
N VAL A 285 58.85 2.47 15.96
CA VAL A 285 59.43 1.17 16.29
C VAL A 285 60.84 1.01 15.71
N GLU A 286 61.12 1.63 14.57
CA GLU A 286 62.44 1.59 13.92
C GLU A 286 63.46 2.53 14.59
N LEU A 287 62.99 3.61 15.22
CA LEU A 287 63.80 4.50 16.06
C LEU A 287 64.34 3.76 17.29
N ARG A 288 65.62 3.39 17.28
CA ARG A 288 66.28 2.74 18.42
C ARG A 288 66.44 3.72 19.59
N PRO A 289 66.05 3.34 20.82
CA PRO A 289 66.16 4.21 22.01
C PRO A 289 67.58 4.34 22.57
N ASP A 290 68.62 3.96 21.80
CA ASP A 290 70.01 3.89 22.27
C ASP A 290 70.63 5.29 22.53
N ALA A 291 69.91 6.36 22.19
CA ALA A 291 70.35 7.74 22.36
C ALA A 291 69.93 8.31 23.74
N ALA A 292 70.89 8.47 24.64
CA ALA A 292 70.68 9.25 25.87
C ALA A 292 70.54 10.76 25.56
N GLY A 293 69.62 11.44 26.24
CA GLY A 293 69.43 12.90 26.16
C GLY A 293 68.26 13.35 25.27
N ALA A 294 68.44 14.47 24.56
CA ALA A 294 67.34 15.22 23.91
C ALA A 294 66.56 14.43 22.83
N ALA A 295 67.13 13.38 22.25
CA ALA A 295 66.44 12.52 21.28
C ALA A 295 65.39 11.61 21.94
N ALA A 296 65.71 11.04 23.11
CA ALA A 296 64.77 10.25 23.90
C ALA A 296 63.58 11.11 24.37
N ASP A 297 63.83 12.36 24.79
CA ASP A 297 62.77 13.30 25.20
C ASP A 297 61.84 13.70 24.04
N ARG A 298 62.37 13.77 22.82
CA ARG A 298 61.55 14.04 21.62
C ARG A 298 60.72 12.81 21.24
N LEU A 299 61.29 11.60 21.33
CA LEU A 299 60.56 10.35 21.09
C LEU A 299 59.46 10.12 22.14
N GLY A 300 59.71 10.44 23.41
CA GLY A 300 58.72 10.36 24.48
C GLY A 300 57.51 11.27 24.23
N ARG A 301 57.75 12.52 23.80
CA ARG A 301 56.66 13.46 23.43
C ARG A 301 55.90 13.00 22.18
N LEU A 302 56.62 12.51 21.16
CA LEU A 302 55.98 11.95 19.97
C LEU A 302 55.08 10.75 20.32
N SER A 303 55.53 9.89 21.24
CA SER A 303 54.76 8.74 21.72
C SER A 303 53.48 9.16 22.45
N ALA A 304 53.57 10.17 23.32
CA ALA A 304 52.41 10.70 24.03
C ALA A 304 51.38 11.28 23.04
N ASP A 305 51.83 12.12 22.10
CA ASP A 305 50.95 12.73 21.10
C ASP A 305 50.34 11.68 20.15
N TYR A 306 51.09 10.63 19.79
CA TYR A 306 50.60 9.50 19.00
C TYR A 306 49.48 8.74 19.74
N LEU A 307 49.67 8.44 21.03
CA LEU A 307 48.64 7.75 21.82
C LEU A 307 47.37 8.59 21.97
N ILE A 308 47.50 9.92 22.10
CA ILE A 308 46.36 10.83 22.09
C ILE A 308 45.65 10.79 20.74
N ALA A 309 46.38 10.90 19.63
CA ALA A 309 45.79 10.85 18.29
C ALA A 309 45.13 9.49 17.98
N LEU A 310 45.70 8.39 18.48
CA LEU A 310 45.14 7.04 18.37
C LEU A 310 43.88 6.88 19.23
N SER A 311 43.87 7.44 20.44
CA SER A 311 42.68 7.45 21.29
C SER A 311 41.56 8.26 20.65
N ASP A 312 41.88 9.45 20.13
CA ASP A 312 40.94 10.34 19.44
C ASP A 312 40.37 9.66 18.18
N SER A 313 41.18 8.92 17.42
CA SER A 313 40.69 8.20 16.23
C SER A 313 39.76 7.04 16.59
N GLN A 314 40.04 6.32 17.69
CA GLN A 314 39.20 5.22 18.19
C GLN A 314 37.87 5.70 18.78
N HIS A 315 37.85 6.90 19.38
CA HIS A 315 36.66 7.49 20.03
C HIS A 315 35.93 8.52 19.16
N ALA A 316 36.40 8.78 17.93
CA ALA A 316 35.78 9.72 17.03
C ALA A 316 34.32 9.33 16.72
N ASP A 317 33.39 10.20 17.11
CA ASP A 317 31.95 10.00 16.97
C ASP A 317 31.42 10.63 15.67
N ARG A 318 30.10 10.86 15.55
CA ARG A 318 29.53 11.52 14.35
C ARG A 318 29.85 13.01 14.24
N HIS A 319 30.22 13.66 15.33
CA HIS A 319 30.41 15.11 15.42
C HIS A 319 31.89 15.51 15.40
N THR A 320 32.81 14.55 15.52
CA THR A 320 34.24 14.80 15.40
C THR A 320 34.60 15.35 14.01
N ASP A 321 35.33 16.47 14.00
CA ASP A 321 35.92 17.04 12.79
C ASP A 321 37.11 16.18 12.35
N LEU A 322 36.91 15.44 11.27
CA LEU A 322 37.91 14.54 10.73
C LEU A 322 39.04 15.29 10.02
N ASP A 323 38.81 16.51 9.54
CA ASP A 323 39.83 17.28 8.84
C ASP A 323 40.84 17.87 9.85
N GLU A 324 40.37 18.27 11.02
CA GLU A 324 41.24 18.65 12.14
C GLU A 324 42.09 17.47 12.66
N LEU A 325 41.46 16.30 12.84
CA LEU A 325 42.18 15.08 13.26
C LEU A 325 43.22 14.66 12.21
N ALA A 326 42.89 14.75 10.92
CA ALA A 326 43.81 14.50 9.82
C ALA A 326 45.02 15.45 9.86
N GLY A 327 44.79 16.74 10.10
CA GLY A 327 45.86 17.73 10.24
C GLY A 327 46.82 17.40 11.40
N ARG A 328 46.27 16.97 12.55
CA ARG A 328 47.06 16.56 13.72
C ARG A 328 47.90 15.31 13.43
N ILE A 329 47.32 14.30 12.79
CA ILE A 329 48.02 13.06 12.39
C ILE A 329 49.12 13.35 11.35
N GLY A 330 48.85 14.23 10.39
CA GLY A 330 49.84 14.70 9.41
C GLY A 330 51.04 15.38 10.07
N ALA A 331 50.80 16.31 10.99
CA ALA A 331 51.87 16.98 11.74
C ALA A 331 52.68 16.02 12.62
N LEU A 332 52.03 14.99 13.19
CA LEU A 332 52.69 13.90 13.90
C LEU A 332 53.62 13.10 12.99
N ARG A 333 53.16 12.74 11.79
CA ARG A 333 53.97 12.03 10.79
C ARG A 333 55.19 12.82 10.37
N ASP A 334 55.04 14.12 10.14
CA ASP A 334 56.16 14.98 9.74
C ASP A 334 57.22 15.08 10.85
N ARG A 335 56.78 15.16 12.12
CA ARG A 335 57.68 15.12 13.28
C ARG A 335 58.38 13.76 13.42
N ALA A 336 57.68 12.65 13.19
CA ALA A 336 58.26 11.31 13.22
C ALA A 336 59.36 11.14 12.15
N ARG A 337 59.10 11.58 10.91
CA ARG A 337 60.07 11.54 9.82
C ARG A 337 61.27 12.45 10.06
N ALA A 338 61.05 13.64 10.64
CA ALA A 338 62.14 14.55 10.99
C ALA A 338 63.08 13.96 12.05
N LEU A 339 62.55 13.13 12.96
CA LEU A 339 63.35 12.40 13.94
C LEU A 339 64.11 11.21 13.35
N ASP A 340 63.50 10.50 12.40
CA ASP A 340 64.16 9.39 11.68
C ASP A 340 65.32 9.85 10.78
N ALA A 341 65.24 11.09 10.28
CA ALA A 341 66.28 11.70 9.45
C ALA A 341 67.44 12.33 10.23
N ALA A 342 67.35 12.43 11.56
CA ALA A 342 68.31 13.09 12.44
C ALA A 342 69.30 12.10 13.08
#